data_AF-A0A3F3PU24-F1
#
_entry.id   AF-A0A3F3PU24-F1
#
_cell.length_a   1.000
_cell.length_b   1.000
_cell.length_c   1.000
_cell.angle_alpha   90.00
_cell.angle_beta   90.00
_cell.angle_gamma   90.00
#
_symmetry.space_group_name_H-M   'P 1'
#
loop_
_entity.id
_entity.type
_entity.pdbx_description
1 polymer ?
#
loop_
_entity_poly.entity_id
_entity_poly.type
_entity_poly.pdbx_seq_one_letter_code
_entity_poly.pdbx_strand_id
1 'polypeptide(L)'
;MHLIPAITKFLMTLNIITTIMSSTTSTTSTTSTTSATPVLTRDVCIIGGGAAGTYAAIRLQQLGKSVVVIDNKPRLGGQTTTYTNPAITPLPIEYGVTYYQNMSIVRDFFGHFNIPLTYSAFDYKIDMFDFVTGTAIPATAEAESNAAMDRYIAQLREYPYLRVGFDLPDPVPEDLVMPFGEFVGKYNLEAGVGDLGGSIDPLGNWPDLPALYVMKYANLEVLEGDRNGFVRPKGRNNSELYGEAEKELGQEGLLLGSEVVSMDRDESADWVYVTVRKGEEETTVQAKSLVVAMQPSLDSLKGFDLGVKEKTLFGQFNNLFFYTALVRIKGLPDRMCYMNRGANDSFLIPRLPSMLVLKPTEASELKVANYLSTKALSEEEVKQGMLHDMESIRRRTEIDFPDPEFLAIGDHSPYQLTVPAEAIKNGFYRELNALQGERRTFYTAATWESHSTPQIWEFTEQMLQNHLLKSL
;
A
#
# COMPACT_ATOMS: atom_id res chain seq x y z
N MET A 1 -29.82 -49.03 -47.32
CA MET A 1 -28.45 -49.09 -46.77
C MET A 1 -28.58 -48.84 -45.28
N HIS A 2 -28.11 -49.80 -44.47
CA HIS A 2 -27.94 -49.86 -43.00
C HIS A 2 -27.94 -48.53 -42.22
N LEU A 3 -28.32 -48.41 -40.95
CA LEU A 3 -29.05 -49.20 -39.92
C LEU A 3 -29.10 -48.25 -38.70
N ILE A 4 -30.24 -48.17 -38.01
CA ILE A 4 -30.44 -47.72 -36.62
C ILE A 4 -31.14 -48.94 -35.93
N PRO A 5 -31.29 -49.12 -34.59
CA PRO A 5 -30.67 -48.54 -33.38
C PRO A 5 -30.24 -49.60 -32.31
N ALA A 6 -29.65 -49.08 -31.23
CA ALA A 6 -29.91 -49.32 -29.79
C ALA A 6 -30.13 -50.73 -29.18
N ILE A 7 -29.37 -50.94 -28.09
CA ILE A 7 -29.77 -51.32 -26.71
C ILE A 7 -30.67 -52.57 -26.55
N THR A 8 -30.20 -53.60 -25.83
CA THR A 8 -30.74 -54.04 -24.50
C THR A 8 -30.02 -55.31 -23.95
N LYS A 9 -29.65 -55.23 -22.66
CA LYS A 9 -29.33 -56.20 -21.58
C LYS A 9 -29.45 -57.73 -21.80
N PHE A 10 -28.50 -58.51 -21.24
CA PHE A 10 -28.64 -59.56 -20.18
C PHE A 10 -27.25 -60.19 -19.88
N LEU A 11 -26.69 -60.11 -18.66
CA LEU A 11 -26.74 -61.02 -17.49
C LEU A 11 -25.92 -62.34 -17.55
N MET A 12 -24.94 -62.40 -16.62
CA MET A 12 -24.34 -63.53 -15.88
C MET A 12 -23.64 -64.71 -16.58
N THR A 13 -22.36 -64.90 -16.23
CA THR A 13 -21.91 -66.18 -15.65
C THR A 13 -20.71 -65.96 -14.72
N LEU A 14 -20.83 -66.55 -13.52
CA LEU A 14 -19.91 -66.53 -12.40
C LEU A 14 -18.83 -67.62 -12.59
N ASN A 15 -17.56 -67.30 -12.41
CA ASN A 15 -16.52 -68.31 -12.18
C ASN A 15 -15.63 -67.90 -11.00
N ILE A 16 -15.70 -68.73 -9.96
CA ILE A 16 -14.92 -68.65 -8.73
C ILE A 16 -13.55 -69.28 -9.02
N ILE A 17 -12.47 -68.52 -8.81
CA ILE A 17 -11.12 -69.07 -8.70
C ILE A 17 -10.55 -68.61 -7.36
N THR A 18 -10.40 -69.57 -6.45
CA THR A 18 -9.79 -69.44 -5.14
C THR A 18 -8.26 -69.38 -5.31
N THR A 19 -7.64 -68.24 -5.00
CA THR A 19 -6.17 -68.13 -4.92
C THR A 19 -5.76 -67.95 -3.46
N ILE A 20 -4.95 -68.87 -2.97
CA ILE A 20 -4.42 -68.90 -1.61
C ILE A 20 -3.33 -67.82 -1.50
N MET A 21 -3.57 -66.78 -0.70
CA MET A 21 -2.55 -65.79 -0.34
C MET A 21 -1.68 -66.34 0.80
N SER A 22 -0.39 -66.57 0.54
CA SER A 22 0.63 -66.68 1.59
C SER A 22 1.05 -65.28 2.01
N SER A 23 0.84 -64.94 3.29
CA SER A 23 1.28 -63.68 3.90
C SER A 23 2.76 -63.76 4.29
N THR A 24 3.63 -63.15 3.49
CA THR A 24 4.98 -62.78 3.93
C THR A 24 4.93 -61.36 4.51
N THR A 25 4.99 -61.26 5.84
CA THR A 25 5.18 -59.98 6.53
C THR A 25 6.59 -59.47 6.27
N SER A 26 6.73 -58.61 5.26
CA SER A 26 7.90 -57.72 5.16
C SER A 26 7.66 -56.51 6.06
N THR A 27 8.37 -56.45 7.16
CA THR A 27 8.48 -55.25 8.00
C THR A 27 9.33 -54.23 7.25
N THR A 28 8.71 -53.44 6.39
CA THR A 28 9.29 -52.18 5.94
C THR A 28 9.26 -51.23 7.13
N SER A 29 10.41 -51.06 7.77
CA SER A 29 10.65 -49.93 8.66
C SER A 29 10.61 -48.66 7.82
N THR A 30 9.43 -48.05 7.72
CA THR A 30 9.28 -46.64 7.35
C THR A 30 9.98 -45.83 8.44
N THR A 31 11.26 -45.59 8.22
CA THR A 31 11.95 -44.46 8.83
C THR A 31 11.23 -43.23 8.31
N SER A 32 10.37 -42.66 9.15
CA SER A 32 9.94 -41.28 9.02
C SER A 32 11.19 -40.41 9.15
N THR A 33 11.89 -40.18 8.05
CA THR A 33 12.72 -38.99 7.94
C THR A 33 11.76 -37.81 8.09
N THR A 34 11.68 -37.28 9.31
CA THR A 34 11.32 -35.88 9.50
C THR A 34 12.28 -35.10 8.62
N SER A 35 11.81 -34.70 7.44
CA SER A 35 12.53 -33.77 6.59
C SER A 35 12.67 -32.50 7.42
N ALA A 36 13.86 -32.27 7.98
CA ALA A 36 14.12 -31.06 8.74
C ALA A 36 13.77 -29.87 7.83
N THR A 37 12.96 -28.94 8.34
CA THR A 37 12.59 -27.72 7.63
C THR A 37 13.87 -27.03 7.16
N PRO A 38 14.03 -26.73 5.87
CA PRO A 38 15.23 -26.06 5.36
C PRO A 38 15.50 -24.76 6.13
N VAL A 39 16.78 -24.53 6.47
CA VAL A 39 17.20 -23.32 7.19
C VAL A 39 18.03 -22.41 6.27
N LEU A 40 17.61 -21.16 6.11
CA LEU A 40 18.32 -20.12 5.38
C LEU A 40 18.93 -19.13 6.36
N THR A 41 20.26 -19.05 6.43
CA THR A 41 20.96 -18.08 7.28
C THR A 41 21.25 -16.78 6.52
N ARG A 42 20.89 -15.63 7.08
CA ARG A 42 21.14 -14.29 6.51
C ARG A 42 21.57 -13.31 7.59
N ASP A 43 22.12 -12.16 7.21
CA ASP A 43 22.32 -11.07 8.17
C ASP A 43 20.97 -10.44 8.54
N VAL A 44 20.10 -10.20 7.54
CA VAL A 44 18.80 -9.54 7.75
C VAL A 44 17.67 -10.30 7.07
N CYS A 45 16.60 -10.54 7.83
CA CYS A 45 15.30 -11.00 7.33
C CYS A 45 14.36 -9.79 7.21
N ILE A 46 13.69 -9.62 6.07
CA ILE A 46 12.79 -8.48 5.80
C ILE A 46 11.40 -9.02 5.52
N ILE A 47 10.39 -8.58 6.28
CA ILE A 47 8.99 -8.95 6.07
C ILE A 47 8.26 -7.81 5.36
N GLY A 48 7.75 -8.10 4.16
CA GLY A 48 7.12 -7.14 3.26
C GLY A 48 8.10 -6.64 2.20
N GLY A 49 7.81 -6.93 0.94
CA GLY A 49 8.51 -6.52 -0.27
C GLY A 49 7.88 -5.32 -0.98
N GLY A 50 7.22 -4.44 -0.22
CA GLY A 50 6.74 -3.14 -0.71
C GLY A 50 7.86 -2.10 -0.81
N ALA A 51 7.48 -0.82 -0.98
CA ALA A 51 8.40 0.31 -1.10
C ALA A 51 9.53 0.29 -0.05
N ALA A 52 9.19 0.17 1.22
CA ALA A 52 10.16 0.19 2.32
C ALA A 52 11.08 -1.04 2.30
N GLY A 53 10.51 -2.24 2.18
CA GLY A 53 11.28 -3.48 2.27
C GLY A 53 12.20 -3.71 1.07
N THR A 54 11.75 -3.37 -0.14
CA THR A 54 12.61 -3.44 -1.33
C THR A 54 13.76 -2.44 -1.24
N TYR A 55 13.49 -1.19 -0.81
CA TYR A 55 14.56 -0.21 -0.59
C TYR A 55 15.56 -0.73 0.46
N ALA A 56 15.07 -1.24 1.59
CA ALA A 56 15.93 -1.78 2.63
C ALA A 56 16.80 -2.93 2.13
N ALA A 57 16.23 -3.86 1.37
CA ALA A 57 16.93 -5.03 0.86
C ALA A 57 18.10 -4.65 -0.07
N ILE A 58 17.82 -3.79 -1.06
CA ILE A 58 18.85 -3.31 -2.00
C ILE A 58 19.91 -2.51 -1.27
N ARG A 59 19.49 -1.61 -0.36
CA ARG A 59 20.42 -0.81 0.41
C ARG A 59 21.37 -1.66 1.28
N LEU A 60 20.84 -2.69 1.93
CA LEU A 60 21.63 -3.61 2.75
C LEU A 60 22.59 -4.44 1.90
N GLN A 61 22.18 -4.88 0.70
CA GLN A 61 23.09 -5.54 -0.25
C GLN A 61 24.22 -4.62 -0.72
N GLN A 62 23.94 -3.35 -1.05
CA GLN A 62 24.96 -2.35 -1.38
C GLN A 62 25.99 -2.16 -0.26
N LEU A 63 25.58 -2.40 1.00
CA LEU A 63 26.42 -2.33 2.19
C LEU A 63 27.05 -3.69 2.57
N GLY A 64 26.98 -4.68 1.68
CA GLY A 64 27.62 -5.98 1.84
C GLY A 64 26.93 -6.90 2.85
N LYS A 65 25.66 -6.67 3.17
CA LYS A 65 24.86 -7.54 4.05
C LYS A 65 24.03 -8.54 3.24
N SER A 66 23.98 -9.78 3.70
CA SER A 66 23.11 -10.81 3.12
C SER A 66 21.67 -10.62 3.61
N VAL A 67 20.71 -10.64 2.69
CA VAL A 67 19.29 -10.40 3.01
C VAL A 67 18.39 -11.50 2.46
N VAL A 68 17.21 -11.64 3.05
CA VAL A 68 16.07 -12.32 2.44
C VAL A 68 14.81 -11.50 2.66
N VAL A 69 14.03 -11.29 1.60
CA VAL A 69 12.72 -10.63 1.63
C VAL A 69 11.62 -11.68 1.56
N ILE A 70 10.69 -11.64 2.50
CA ILE A 70 9.48 -12.46 2.54
C ILE A 70 8.30 -11.56 2.18
N ASP A 71 7.51 -11.95 1.18
CA ASP A 71 6.27 -11.25 0.82
C ASP A 71 5.18 -12.25 0.45
N ASN A 72 3.94 -11.96 0.83
CA ASN A 72 2.80 -12.83 0.54
C ASN A 72 2.33 -12.74 -0.92
N LYS A 73 2.68 -11.66 -1.63
CA LYS A 73 2.48 -11.54 -3.08
C LYS A 73 3.61 -12.24 -3.81
N PRO A 74 3.36 -12.75 -5.03
CA PRO A 74 4.37 -13.39 -5.86
C PRO A 74 5.33 -12.37 -6.54
N ARG A 75 5.37 -11.12 -6.07
CA ARG A 75 6.17 -10.02 -6.63
C ARG A 75 6.45 -8.96 -5.55
N LEU A 76 7.50 -8.18 -5.75
CA LEU A 76 7.80 -6.94 -5.02
C LEU A 76 6.92 -5.77 -5.54
N GLY A 77 6.93 -4.67 -4.77
CA GLY A 77 6.32 -3.39 -5.14
C GLY A 77 5.13 -2.98 -4.30
N GLY A 78 4.50 -3.91 -3.57
CA GLY A 78 3.43 -3.61 -2.62
C GLY A 78 2.24 -2.89 -3.28
N GLN A 79 2.06 -1.61 -2.93
CA GLN A 79 1.04 -0.69 -3.46
C GLN A 79 1.38 -0.10 -4.83
N THR A 80 2.59 -0.34 -5.34
CA THR A 80 2.91 -0.03 -6.74
C THR A 80 2.26 -1.10 -7.62
N THR A 81 1.16 -0.71 -8.27
CA THR A 81 0.36 -1.59 -9.12
C THR A 81 0.26 -0.98 -10.52
N THR A 82 0.90 -1.65 -11.48
CA THR A 82 0.98 -1.24 -12.87
C THR A 82 0.31 -2.28 -13.77
N TYR A 83 -0.63 -1.84 -14.61
CA TYR A 83 -1.28 -2.68 -15.59
C TYR A 83 -0.47 -2.72 -16.88
N THR A 84 -0.15 -3.92 -17.37
CA THR A 84 0.57 -4.12 -18.63
C THR A 84 -0.23 -5.04 -19.54
N ASN A 85 -0.75 -4.49 -20.64
CA ASN A 85 -1.37 -5.27 -21.71
C ASN A 85 -1.15 -4.58 -23.07
N PRO A 86 -0.14 -5.00 -23.84
CA PRO A 86 0.19 -4.41 -25.14
C PRO A 86 -0.94 -4.44 -26.17
N ALA A 87 -1.92 -5.35 -26.02
CA ALA A 87 -3.10 -5.40 -26.90
C ALA A 87 -4.11 -4.28 -26.61
N ILE A 88 -4.03 -3.64 -25.45
CA ILE A 88 -4.90 -2.54 -25.02
C ILE A 88 -4.18 -1.20 -25.11
N THR A 89 -2.94 -1.13 -24.61
CA THR A 89 -2.12 0.09 -24.59
C THR A 89 -0.65 -0.26 -24.78
N PRO A 90 0.11 0.49 -25.60
CA PRO A 90 1.53 0.21 -25.83
C PRO A 90 2.41 0.52 -24.61
N LEU A 91 1.96 1.41 -23.71
CA LEU A 91 2.66 1.74 -22.47
C LEU A 91 1.85 1.24 -21.26
N PRO A 92 2.52 0.79 -20.19
CA PRO A 92 1.86 0.42 -18.95
C PRO A 92 1.07 1.58 -18.33
N ILE A 93 0.07 1.24 -17.52
CA ILE A 93 -0.82 2.21 -16.86
C ILE A 93 -0.76 1.99 -15.36
N GLU A 94 -0.42 3.04 -14.63
CA GLU A 94 -0.46 3.03 -13.18
C GLU A 94 -1.90 3.12 -12.68
N TYR A 95 -2.26 2.25 -11.75
CA TYR A 95 -3.51 2.34 -11.01
C TYR A 95 -3.30 2.30 -9.49
N GLY A 96 -2.04 2.39 -9.03
CA GLY A 96 -1.67 2.60 -7.63
C GLY A 96 -0.80 3.85 -7.51
N VAL A 97 0.45 3.70 -7.08
CA VAL A 97 1.45 4.78 -7.10
C VAL A 97 1.65 5.28 -8.53
N THR A 98 1.42 6.57 -8.78
CA THR A 98 1.41 7.14 -10.15
C THR A 98 2.67 7.95 -10.47
N TYR A 99 3.23 8.67 -9.50
CA TYR A 99 4.37 9.58 -9.65
C TYR A 99 5.10 9.73 -8.31
N TYR A 100 6.28 10.35 -8.36
CA TYR A 100 7.15 10.58 -7.21
C TYR A 100 7.58 12.05 -7.15
N GLN A 101 7.80 12.58 -5.95
CA GLN A 101 8.45 13.87 -5.74
C GLN A 101 9.86 13.84 -6.34
N ASN A 102 10.34 14.98 -6.87
CA ASN A 102 11.66 15.07 -7.50
C ASN A 102 12.79 15.19 -6.47
N MET A 103 12.95 14.17 -5.63
CA MET A 103 13.93 14.10 -4.54
C MET A 103 15.20 13.35 -4.97
N SER A 104 16.33 13.59 -4.30
CA SER A 104 17.58 12.86 -4.58
C SER A 104 17.41 11.37 -4.40
N ILE A 105 16.80 10.92 -3.31
CA ILE A 105 16.58 9.49 -3.03
C ILE A 105 15.81 8.77 -4.14
N VAL A 106 14.87 9.47 -4.81
CA VAL A 106 14.15 8.94 -5.95
C VAL A 106 15.08 8.79 -7.15
N ARG A 107 15.82 9.86 -7.49
CA ARG A 107 16.79 9.82 -8.61
C ARG A 107 17.88 8.77 -8.38
N ASP A 108 18.36 8.64 -7.15
CA ASP A 108 19.42 7.71 -6.78
C ASP A 108 18.93 6.25 -6.86
N PHE A 109 17.73 5.95 -6.35
CA PHE A 109 17.22 4.58 -6.37
C PHE A 109 16.80 4.11 -7.77
N PHE A 110 16.12 4.95 -8.56
CA PHE A 110 15.88 4.65 -9.96
C PHE A 110 17.19 4.61 -10.78
N GLY A 111 18.15 5.47 -10.45
CA GLY A 111 19.47 5.54 -11.06
C GLY A 111 20.32 4.28 -10.83
N HIS A 112 20.22 3.65 -9.66
CA HIS A 112 20.86 2.36 -9.35
C HIS A 112 20.54 1.30 -10.39
N PHE A 113 19.28 1.26 -10.85
CA PHE A 113 18.82 0.32 -11.88
C PHE A 113 18.85 0.88 -13.32
N ASN A 114 19.47 2.04 -13.53
CA ASN A 114 19.52 2.73 -14.82
C ASN A 114 18.13 3.02 -15.43
N ILE A 115 17.11 3.24 -14.58
CA ILE A 115 15.75 3.56 -15.03
C ILE A 115 15.65 5.08 -15.21
N PRO A 116 15.53 5.60 -16.45
CA PRO A 116 15.47 7.04 -16.68
C PRO A 116 14.13 7.60 -16.19
N LEU A 117 14.21 8.73 -15.47
CA LEU A 117 13.05 9.49 -15.03
C LEU A 117 12.68 10.58 -16.05
N THR A 118 11.39 10.91 -16.12
CA THR A 118 10.83 12.01 -16.89
C THR A 118 9.88 12.83 -16.02
N TYR A 119 9.70 14.09 -16.41
CA TYR A 119 8.71 14.99 -15.82
C TYR A 119 7.28 14.46 -15.96
N SER A 120 6.44 14.73 -14.95
CA SER A 120 5.01 14.44 -14.94
C SER A 120 4.24 15.55 -14.21
N ALA A 121 3.09 15.94 -14.75
CA ALA A 121 2.19 16.89 -14.11
C ALA A 121 0.73 16.52 -14.40
N PHE A 122 -0.17 17.07 -13.59
CA PHE A 122 -1.61 16.94 -13.83
C PHE A 122 -2.03 17.93 -14.92
N ASP A 123 -2.26 17.40 -16.12
CA ASP A 123 -2.76 18.18 -17.25
C ASP A 123 -4.09 17.57 -17.71
N TYR A 124 -5.13 17.84 -16.94
CA TYR A 124 -6.50 17.47 -17.26
C TYR A 124 -7.49 18.41 -16.56
N LYS A 125 -8.71 18.46 -17.09
CA LYS A 125 -9.79 19.22 -16.45
C LYS A 125 -10.33 18.44 -15.26
N ILE A 126 -10.72 19.16 -14.22
CA ILE A 126 -11.33 18.59 -13.02
C ILE A 126 -12.77 19.09 -12.96
N ASP A 127 -13.70 18.15 -12.81
CA ASP A 127 -15.09 18.40 -12.56
C ASP A 127 -15.44 17.93 -11.14
N MET A 128 -15.68 18.89 -10.24
CA MET A 128 -15.99 18.63 -8.84
C MET A 128 -17.49 18.74 -8.59
N PHE A 129 -18.08 17.69 -8.02
CA PHE A 129 -19.50 17.69 -7.69
C PHE A 129 -19.85 16.62 -6.66
N ASP A 130 -21.02 16.79 -6.06
CA ASP A 130 -21.59 15.81 -5.14
C ASP A 130 -22.20 14.65 -5.90
N PHE A 131 -21.64 13.45 -5.76
CA PHE A 131 -22.15 12.28 -6.46
C PHE A 131 -23.53 11.85 -5.94
N VAL A 132 -23.97 12.28 -4.76
CA VAL A 132 -25.32 12.01 -4.26
C VAL A 132 -26.32 12.98 -4.87
N THR A 133 -26.04 14.28 -4.78
CA THR A 133 -27.03 15.33 -5.14
C THR A 133 -26.90 15.82 -6.59
N GLY A 134 -25.76 15.60 -7.25
CA GLY A 134 -25.42 16.16 -8.56
C GLY A 134 -24.95 17.62 -8.49
N THR A 135 -24.92 18.23 -7.31
CA THR A 135 -24.59 19.65 -7.11
C THR A 135 -23.14 19.91 -7.51
N ALA A 136 -22.93 20.84 -8.44
CA ALA A 136 -21.59 21.29 -8.81
C ALA A 136 -20.91 22.01 -7.64
N ILE A 137 -19.62 21.74 -7.42
CA ILE A 137 -18.79 22.52 -6.50
C ILE A 137 -18.07 23.60 -7.31
N PRO A 138 -18.33 24.89 -7.04
CA PRO A 138 -17.60 25.98 -7.68
C PRO A 138 -16.12 25.94 -7.33
N ALA A 139 -15.26 26.28 -8.28
CA ALA A 139 -13.85 26.49 -7.99
C ALA A 139 -13.66 27.74 -7.12
N THR A 140 -12.78 27.66 -6.12
CA THR A 140 -12.31 28.84 -5.38
C THR A 140 -11.47 29.72 -6.30
N ALA A 141 -11.48 31.03 -6.08
CA ALA A 141 -10.61 31.94 -6.82
C ALA A 141 -9.14 31.58 -6.60
N GLU A 142 -8.37 31.43 -7.69
CA GLU A 142 -6.98 30.95 -7.66
C GLU A 142 -6.09 31.76 -6.70
N ALA A 143 -6.24 33.09 -6.69
CA ALA A 143 -5.48 33.97 -5.81
C ALA A 143 -5.77 33.72 -4.31
N GLU A 144 -7.02 33.42 -3.96
CA GLU A 144 -7.42 33.15 -2.57
C GLU A 144 -6.93 31.79 -2.11
N SER A 145 -7.07 30.76 -2.97
CA SER A 145 -6.54 29.42 -2.71
C SER A 145 -5.01 29.46 -2.56
N ASN A 146 -4.29 30.10 -3.49
CA ASN A 146 -2.84 30.24 -3.41
C ASN A 146 -2.40 30.94 -2.11
N ALA A 147 -3.10 32.00 -1.70
CA ALA A 147 -2.81 32.68 -0.44
C ALA A 147 -3.04 31.78 0.79
N ALA A 148 -4.07 30.92 0.78
CA ALA A 148 -4.29 29.92 1.83
C ALA A 148 -3.18 28.86 1.84
N MET A 149 -2.78 28.36 0.67
CA MET A 149 -1.68 27.40 0.56
C MET A 149 -0.34 27.98 1.01
N ASP A 150 -0.07 29.26 0.76
CA ASP A 150 1.12 29.93 1.28
C ASP A 150 1.11 30.05 2.81
N ARG A 151 -0.07 30.27 3.44
CA ARG A 151 -0.22 30.22 4.90
C ARG A 151 0.00 28.81 5.44
N TYR A 152 -0.52 27.78 4.77
CA TYR A 152 -0.30 26.40 5.15
C TYR A 152 1.19 26.01 5.06
N ILE A 153 1.87 26.39 3.97
CA ILE A 153 3.32 26.21 3.81
C ILE A 153 4.10 26.93 4.91
N ALA A 154 3.68 28.14 5.31
CA ALA A 154 4.29 28.83 6.44
C ALA A 154 4.17 28.01 7.73
N GLN A 155 3.02 27.37 7.99
CA GLN A 155 2.87 26.50 9.15
C GLN A 155 3.73 25.23 9.07
N LEU A 156 3.82 24.57 7.92
CA LEU A 156 4.68 23.40 7.75
C LEU A 156 6.16 23.70 8.10
N ARG A 157 6.63 24.91 7.80
CA ARG A 157 8.01 25.34 8.10
C ARG A 157 8.29 25.49 9.61
N GLU A 158 7.27 25.68 10.44
CA GLU A 158 7.43 25.74 11.90
C GLU A 158 7.66 24.37 12.53
N TYR A 159 7.38 23.27 11.81
CA TYR A 159 7.52 21.90 12.30
C TYR A 159 8.45 21.05 11.41
N PRO A 160 9.72 21.45 11.23
CA PRO A 160 10.64 20.79 10.29
C PRO A 160 10.93 19.33 10.66
N TYR A 161 10.74 18.94 11.92
CA TYR A 161 10.89 17.55 12.39
C TYR A 161 9.79 16.61 11.90
N LEU A 162 8.71 17.12 11.30
CA LEU A 162 7.67 16.28 10.67
C LEU A 162 8.04 15.78 9.28
N ARG A 163 9.13 16.28 8.70
CA ARG A 163 9.56 15.97 7.33
C ARG A 163 9.75 14.47 7.11
N VAL A 164 10.35 13.78 8.08
CA VAL A 164 10.58 12.32 8.07
C VAL A 164 10.39 11.77 9.48
N GLY A 165 9.66 10.67 9.62
CA GLY A 165 9.40 9.99 10.89
C GLY A 165 8.40 10.71 11.80
N PHE A 166 8.23 10.18 13.00
CA PHE A 166 7.41 10.78 14.07
C PHE A 166 8.26 11.15 15.29
N ASP A 167 9.23 12.05 15.10
CA ASP A 167 10.07 12.55 16.20
C ASP A 167 9.47 13.80 16.83
N LEU A 168 8.40 13.60 17.60
CA LEU A 168 7.64 14.67 18.24
C LEU A 168 8.31 15.15 19.55
N PRO A 169 8.31 16.45 19.87
CA PRO A 169 8.79 16.95 21.15
C PRO A 169 7.81 16.60 22.29
N ASP A 170 8.27 16.72 23.54
CA ASP A 170 7.47 16.55 24.75
C ASP A 170 7.50 17.85 25.59
N PRO A 171 6.37 18.54 25.79
CA PRO A 171 5.03 18.17 25.31
C PRO A 171 4.87 18.32 23.80
N VAL A 172 3.97 17.51 23.22
CA VAL A 172 3.59 17.65 21.80
C VAL A 172 2.88 19.00 21.62
N PRO A 173 3.20 19.82 20.59
CA PRO A 173 2.56 21.11 20.39
C PRO A 173 1.07 20.92 20.13
N GLU A 174 0.23 21.75 20.76
CA GLU A 174 -1.23 21.63 20.66
C GLU A 174 -1.71 21.68 19.20
N ASP A 175 -1.04 22.46 18.37
CA ASP A 175 -1.36 22.60 16.95
C ASP A 175 -1.23 21.31 16.16
N LEU A 176 -0.37 20.38 16.57
CA LEU A 176 -0.21 19.09 15.88
C LEU A 176 -1.28 18.07 16.27
N VAL A 177 -1.94 18.27 17.42
CA VAL A 177 -2.89 17.33 17.99
C VAL A 177 -4.33 17.85 17.99
N MET A 178 -4.54 19.13 17.67
CA MET A 178 -5.86 19.68 17.41
C MET A 178 -6.48 19.09 16.13
N PRO A 179 -7.81 19.00 16.03
CA PRO A 179 -8.48 18.63 14.79
C PRO A 179 -8.08 19.58 13.66
N PHE A 180 -7.78 19.03 12.47
CA PHE A 180 -7.34 19.85 11.36
C PHE A 180 -8.40 20.86 10.89
N GLY A 181 -9.69 20.58 11.09
CA GLY A 181 -10.76 21.54 10.82
C GLY A 181 -10.67 22.79 11.69
N GLU A 182 -10.23 22.66 12.95
CA GLU A 182 -9.94 23.80 13.81
C GLU A 182 -8.65 24.52 13.39
N PHE A 183 -7.63 23.75 12.96
CA PHE A 183 -6.40 24.29 12.40
C PHE A 183 -6.67 25.16 11.15
N VAL A 184 -7.60 24.73 10.27
CA VAL A 184 -8.05 25.51 9.11
C VAL A 184 -8.57 26.88 9.55
N GLY A 185 -9.46 26.92 10.55
CA GLY A 185 -9.99 28.18 11.07
C GLY A 185 -8.93 29.04 11.77
N LYS A 186 -8.02 28.43 12.53
CA LYS A 186 -6.95 29.12 13.26
C LYS A 186 -5.99 29.87 12.34
N TYR A 187 -5.67 29.29 11.19
CA TYR A 187 -4.70 29.84 10.23
C TYR A 187 -5.32 30.41 8.95
N ASN A 188 -6.64 30.60 8.95
CA ASN A 188 -7.43 31.14 7.85
C ASN A 188 -7.19 30.36 6.54
N LEU A 189 -7.31 29.03 6.55
CA LEU A 189 -7.03 28.16 5.40
C LEU A 189 -8.29 27.80 4.59
N GLU A 190 -9.43 28.41 4.87
CA GLU A 190 -10.74 28.03 4.32
C GLU A 190 -10.77 28.06 2.79
N ALA A 191 -10.13 29.06 2.18
CA ALA A 191 -10.04 29.17 0.73
C ALA A 191 -9.24 28.02 0.08
N GLY A 192 -8.39 27.32 0.84
CA GLY A 192 -7.62 26.17 0.38
C GLY A 192 -8.33 24.82 0.54
N VAL A 193 -9.51 24.77 1.19
CA VAL A 193 -10.22 23.51 1.50
C VAL A 193 -10.50 22.68 0.25
N GLY A 194 -10.94 23.32 -0.85
CA GLY A 194 -11.23 22.61 -2.10
C GLY A 194 -9.98 21.97 -2.73
N ASP A 195 -8.87 22.68 -2.77
CA ASP A 195 -7.64 22.22 -3.42
C ASP A 195 -6.88 21.24 -2.53
N LEU A 196 -6.60 21.64 -1.27
CA LEU A 196 -5.95 20.78 -0.29
C LEU A 196 -6.77 19.51 -0.06
N GLY A 197 -8.07 19.64 0.16
CA GLY A 197 -8.99 18.52 0.34
C GLY A 197 -8.87 17.50 -0.79
N GLY A 198 -8.66 17.93 -2.04
CA GLY A 198 -8.58 17.01 -3.19
C GLY A 198 -7.32 16.16 -3.21
N SER A 199 -6.25 16.71 -2.64
CA SER A 199 -5.00 15.98 -2.45
C SER A 199 -5.06 15.02 -1.26
N ILE A 200 -5.83 15.34 -0.22
CA ILE A 200 -5.85 14.59 1.06
C ILE A 200 -7.11 13.74 1.29
N ASP A 201 -8.07 13.69 0.36
CA ASP A 201 -9.29 12.88 0.48
C ASP A 201 -9.06 11.40 0.89
N PRO A 202 -7.95 10.73 0.50
CA PRO A 202 -7.66 9.38 0.99
C PRO A 202 -7.48 9.27 2.52
N LEU A 203 -7.35 10.39 3.24
CA LEU A 203 -7.36 10.45 4.71
C LEU A 203 -8.77 10.32 5.32
N GLY A 204 -9.82 10.25 4.50
CA GLY A 204 -11.20 10.13 4.96
C GLY A 204 -11.70 11.41 5.62
N ASN A 205 -12.16 11.31 6.87
CA ASN A 205 -12.65 12.47 7.63
C ASN A 205 -11.48 13.30 8.20
N TRP A 206 -10.68 13.87 7.29
CA TRP A 206 -9.48 14.62 7.62
C TRP A 206 -9.71 15.87 8.50
N PRO A 207 -10.87 16.56 8.51
CA PRO A 207 -11.10 17.66 9.45
C PRO A 207 -11.04 17.24 10.92
N ASP A 208 -11.43 16.00 11.23
CA ASP A 208 -11.43 15.46 12.59
C ASP A 208 -10.11 14.81 12.98
N LEU A 209 -9.19 14.60 12.03
CA LEU A 209 -7.87 14.04 12.31
C LEU A 209 -6.98 15.07 13.02
N PRO A 210 -6.10 14.63 13.94
CA PRO A 210 -4.98 15.45 14.39
C PRO A 210 -4.22 16.06 13.21
N ALA A 211 -3.96 17.37 13.27
CA ALA A 211 -3.29 18.10 12.20
C ALA A 211 -1.96 17.46 11.77
N LEU A 212 -1.27 16.79 12.71
CA LEU A 212 -0.08 15.95 12.46
C LEU A 212 -0.24 15.06 11.21
N TYR A 213 -1.35 14.34 11.08
CA TYR A 213 -1.54 13.40 9.97
C TYR A 213 -1.70 14.10 8.64
N VAL A 214 -2.45 15.21 8.61
CA VAL A 214 -2.64 16.01 7.40
C VAL A 214 -1.32 16.66 6.99
N MET A 215 -0.57 17.21 7.94
CA MET A 215 0.74 17.83 7.70
C MET A 215 1.81 16.86 7.22
N LYS A 216 1.78 15.61 7.66
CA LYS A 216 2.68 14.57 7.13
C LYS A 216 2.27 14.07 5.75
N TYR A 217 0.98 14.05 5.43
CA TYR A 217 0.49 13.64 4.12
C TYR A 217 0.69 14.74 3.08
N ALA A 218 0.22 15.96 3.35
CA ALA A 218 0.40 17.16 2.53
C ALA A 218 1.63 17.98 3.00
N ASN A 219 2.79 17.33 3.00
CA ASN A 219 4.05 17.97 3.41
C ASN A 219 4.62 18.92 2.32
N LEU A 220 5.73 19.59 2.63
CA LEU A 220 6.35 20.57 1.74
C LEU A 220 6.74 19.96 0.38
N GLU A 221 7.27 18.75 0.34
CA GLU A 221 7.69 18.10 -0.91
C GLU A 221 6.50 17.70 -1.79
N VAL A 222 5.36 17.33 -1.21
CA VAL A 222 4.11 17.10 -1.95
C VAL A 222 3.61 18.40 -2.57
N LEU A 223 3.53 19.48 -1.77
CA LEU A 223 3.06 20.78 -2.25
C LEU A 223 4.00 21.40 -3.29
N GLU A 224 5.31 21.17 -3.15
CA GLU A 224 6.28 21.56 -4.18
C GLU A 224 6.04 20.78 -5.47
N GLY A 225 5.77 19.48 -5.38
CA GLY A 225 5.40 18.64 -6.52
C GLY A 225 4.11 19.11 -7.21
N ASP A 226 3.10 19.56 -6.46
CA ASP A 226 1.88 20.11 -7.04
C ASP A 226 2.14 21.41 -7.80
N ARG A 227 3.07 22.25 -7.32
CA ARG A 227 3.43 23.54 -7.96
C ARG A 227 4.37 23.38 -9.16
N ASN A 228 5.37 22.51 -9.02
CA ASN A 228 6.49 22.43 -9.96
C ASN A 228 6.43 21.18 -10.84
N GLY A 229 5.63 20.19 -10.47
CA GLY A 229 5.50 18.87 -11.08
C GLY A 229 6.32 17.78 -10.39
N PHE A 230 6.04 16.55 -10.81
CA PHE A 230 6.59 15.31 -10.27
C PHE A 230 7.51 14.62 -11.29
N VAL A 231 8.06 13.46 -10.91
CA VAL A 231 8.83 12.57 -11.78
C VAL A 231 8.25 11.17 -11.80
N ARG A 232 8.50 10.44 -12.89
CA ARG A 232 8.15 9.02 -13.07
C ARG A 232 9.10 8.34 -14.06
N PRO A 233 9.15 7.01 -14.14
CA PRO A 233 9.89 6.31 -15.18
C PRO A 233 9.45 6.75 -16.58
N LYS A 234 10.42 6.93 -17.48
CA LYS A 234 10.15 7.27 -18.89
C LYS A 234 9.26 6.24 -19.58
N GLY A 235 9.39 4.96 -19.19
CA GLY A 235 8.56 3.86 -19.66
C GLY A 235 7.14 3.84 -19.07
N ARG A 236 6.81 4.74 -18.13
CA ARG A 236 5.54 4.79 -17.39
C ARG A 236 5.20 3.50 -16.65
N ASN A 237 6.25 2.85 -16.13
CA ASN A 237 6.14 1.61 -15.37
C ASN A 237 6.86 1.76 -14.02
N ASN A 238 6.12 2.18 -13.00
CA ASN A 238 6.61 2.27 -11.63
C ASN A 238 6.96 0.89 -11.07
N SER A 239 6.35 -0.19 -11.57
CA SER A 239 6.71 -1.56 -11.20
C SER A 239 8.08 -2.01 -11.74
N GLU A 240 8.64 -1.31 -12.73
CA GLU A 240 9.97 -1.62 -13.31
C GLU A 240 11.07 -1.63 -12.25
N LEU A 241 11.07 -0.64 -11.35
CA LEU A 241 12.02 -0.53 -10.23
C LEU A 241 12.06 -1.82 -9.39
N TYR A 242 10.88 -2.34 -9.07
CA TYR A 242 10.74 -3.52 -8.22
C TYR A 242 11.08 -4.80 -8.97
N GLY A 243 10.79 -4.87 -10.27
CA GLY A 243 11.21 -5.97 -11.13
C GLY A 243 12.73 -6.04 -11.30
N GLU A 244 13.43 -4.91 -11.40
CA GLU A 244 14.89 -4.90 -11.41
C GLU A 244 15.47 -5.28 -10.04
N ALA A 245 14.85 -4.83 -8.94
CA ALA A 245 15.22 -5.27 -7.60
C ALA A 245 15.04 -6.79 -7.39
N GLU A 246 13.98 -7.40 -7.92
CA GLU A 246 13.80 -8.86 -7.89
C GLU A 246 14.95 -9.60 -8.58
N LYS A 247 15.39 -9.09 -9.75
CA LYS A 247 16.50 -9.69 -10.50
C LYS A 247 17.82 -9.58 -9.73
N GLU A 248 18.09 -8.44 -9.10
CA GLU A 248 19.31 -8.21 -8.32
C GLU A 248 19.35 -9.05 -7.04
N LEU A 249 18.21 -9.14 -6.31
CA LEU A 249 18.10 -9.96 -5.10
C LEU A 249 18.23 -11.46 -5.41
N GLY A 250 17.73 -11.89 -6.58
CA GLY A 250 17.79 -13.27 -7.04
C GLY A 250 16.97 -14.24 -6.18
N GLN A 251 16.95 -15.52 -6.57
CA GLN A 251 16.15 -16.55 -5.90
C GLN A 251 16.56 -16.78 -4.44
N GLU A 252 17.83 -16.57 -4.11
CA GLU A 252 18.32 -16.75 -2.75
C GLU A 252 17.98 -15.59 -1.81
N GLY A 253 17.65 -14.41 -2.36
CA GLY A 253 17.25 -13.23 -1.60
C GLY A 253 15.74 -13.08 -1.41
N LEU A 254 14.93 -14.01 -1.92
CA LEU A 254 13.48 -13.84 -2.06
C LEU A 254 12.69 -15.08 -1.67
N LEU A 255 11.67 -14.89 -0.84
CA LEU A 255 10.62 -15.86 -0.50
C LEU A 255 9.26 -15.21 -0.80
N LEU A 256 8.94 -15.11 -2.09
CA LEU A 256 7.71 -14.50 -2.61
C LEU A 256 6.56 -15.52 -2.69
N GLY A 257 5.35 -15.05 -2.42
CA GLY A 257 4.16 -15.90 -2.28
C GLY A 257 4.18 -16.70 -0.98
N SER A 258 4.83 -16.18 0.06
CA SER A 258 5.05 -16.86 1.34
C SER A 258 4.44 -16.08 2.50
N GLU A 259 3.87 -16.79 3.46
CA GLU A 259 3.29 -16.21 4.67
C GLU A 259 4.11 -16.61 5.90
N VAL A 260 4.25 -15.71 6.87
CA VAL A 260 4.88 -16.02 8.16
C VAL A 260 3.94 -16.90 8.97
N VAL A 261 4.43 -18.04 9.44
CA VAL A 261 3.65 -18.99 10.25
C VAL A 261 4.06 -18.99 11.72
N SER A 262 5.34 -18.76 11.99
CA SER A 262 5.87 -18.63 13.34
C SER A 262 7.12 -17.77 13.36
N MET A 263 7.35 -17.11 14.47
CA MET A 263 8.52 -16.29 14.73
C MET A 263 9.05 -16.59 16.13
N ASP A 264 10.36 -16.62 16.29
CA ASP A 264 11.01 -16.63 17.60
C ASP A 264 12.15 -15.63 17.61
N ARG A 265 12.04 -14.64 18.51
CA ARG A 265 13.05 -13.60 18.71
C ARG A 265 13.71 -13.67 20.09
N ASP A 266 13.37 -14.63 20.95
CA ASP A 266 13.84 -14.68 22.34
C ASP A 266 14.70 -15.90 22.68
N GLU A 267 14.53 -17.03 21.96
CA GLU A 267 15.26 -18.28 22.28
C GLU A 267 16.78 -18.12 22.11
N SER A 268 17.21 -17.26 21.19
CA SER A 268 18.61 -16.97 20.93
C SER A 268 18.98 -15.53 21.25
N ALA A 269 20.17 -15.32 21.82
CA ALA A 269 20.75 -13.98 21.99
C ALA A 269 21.23 -13.37 20.64
N ASP A 270 21.54 -14.21 19.66
CA ASP A 270 22.23 -13.80 18.43
C ASP A 270 21.34 -13.85 17.18
N TRP A 271 20.23 -14.59 17.25
CA TRP A 271 19.40 -14.89 16.09
C TRP A 271 17.92 -14.59 16.31
N VAL A 272 17.24 -14.29 15.20
CA VAL A 272 15.80 -14.37 15.04
C VAL A 272 15.49 -15.52 14.09
N TYR A 273 14.42 -16.26 14.37
CA TYR A 273 13.94 -17.35 13.53
C TYR A 273 12.56 -16.99 12.99
N VAL A 274 12.41 -17.06 11.67
CA VAL A 274 11.13 -16.81 10.99
C VAL A 274 10.81 -18.01 10.12
N THR A 275 9.79 -18.78 10.49
CA THR A 275 9.29 -19.85 9.63
C THR A 275 8.20 -19.28 8.74
N VAL A 276 8.35 -19.54 7.44
CA VAL A 276 7.39 -19.15 6.42
C VAL A 276 6.87 -20.36 5.68
N ARG A 277 5.69 -20.21 5.07
CA ARG A 277 5.05 -21.25 4.28
C ARG A 277 4.68 -20.75 2.89
N LYS A 278 4.94 -21.57 1.87
CA LYS A 278 4.47 -21.40 0.49
C LYS A 278 3.73 -22.67 0.06
N GLY A 279 2.40 -22.61 -0.01
CA GLY A 279 1.60 -23.82 -0.19
C GLY A 279 1.78 -24.77 1.01
N GLU A 280 2.34 -25.95 0.78
CA GLU A 280 2.63 -26.94 1.83
C GLU A 280 4.10 -26.91 2.29
N GLU A 281 4.97 -26.16 1.59
CA GLU A 281 6.39 -26.11 1.87
C GLU A 281 6.71 -25.06 2.94
N GLU A 282 7.46 -25.46 3.96
CA GLU A 282 7.97 -24.55 4.99
C GLU A 282 9.47 -24.31 4.85
N THR A 283 9.91 -23.12 5.22
CA THR A 283 11.32 -22.73 5.29
C THR A 283 11.54 -21.85 6.50
N THR A 284 12.60 -22.10 7.27
CA THR A 284 12.98 -21.26 8.41
C THR A 284 14.13 -20.35 8.01
N VAL A 285 13.95 -19.06 8.16
CA VAL A 285 15.02 -18.06 8.05
C VAL A 285 15.62 -17.86 9.43
N GLN A 286 16.93 -18.03 9.55
CA GLN A 286 17.72 -17.63 10.70
C GLN A 286 18.46 -16.33 10.34
N ALA A 287 18.17 -15.22 11.03
CA ALA A 287 18.80 -13.93 10.75
C ALA A 287 19.31 -13.22 12.00
N LYS A 288 20.32 -12.34 11.87
CA LYS A 288 20.81 -11.54 13.01
C LYS A 288 19.84 -10.41 13.38
N SER A 289 19.08 -9.92 12.40
CA SER A 289 18.11 -8.86 12.58
C SER A 289 16.88 -9.05 11.70
N LEU A 290 15.76 -8.51 12.16
CA LEU A 290 14.47 -8.50 11.48
C LEU A 290 14.09 -7.08 11.09
N VAL A 291 13.70 -6.85 9.84
CA VAL A 291 13.02 -5.63 9.42
C VAL A 291 11.56 -5.96 9.12
N VAL A 292 10.64 -5.28 9.77
CA VAL A 292 9.20 -5.37 9.49
C VAL A 292 8.79 -4.15 8.67
N ALA A 293 8.56 -4.37 7.38
CA ALA A 293 8.27 -3.36 6.36
C ALA A 293 6.83 -3.45 5.84
N MET A 294 5.89 -3.73 6.75
CA MET A 294 4.46 -3.82 6.50
C MET A 294 3.68 -3.03 7.55
N GLN A 295 2.46 -2.60 7.20
CA GLN A 295 1.58 -1.93 8.15
C GLN A 295 1.06 -2.95 9.18
N PRO A 296 1.32 -2.78 10.49
CA PRO A 296 0.94 -3.75 11.49
C PRO A 296 -0.56 -3.70 11.76
N SER A 297 -1.20 -4.86 11.76
CA SER A 297 -2.48 -5.08 12.42
C SER A 297 -2.40 -6.37 13.22
N LEU A 298 -3.14 -6.49 14.33
CA LEU A 298 -3.09 -7.71 15.15
C LEU A 298 -3.53 -8.95 14.33
N ASP A 299 -4.38 -8.77 13.33
CA ASP A 299 -4.78 -9.84 12.42
C ASP A 299 -3.69 -10.23 11.41
N SER A 300 -2.96 -9.26 10.84
CA SER A 300 -1.89 -9.52 9.87
C SER A 300 -0.61 -10.05 10.51
N LEU A 301 -0.46 -9.83 11.82
CA LEU A 301 0.69 -10.30 12.61
C LEU A 301 0.44 -11.66 13.29
N LYS A 302 -0.57 -12.42 12.83
CA LYS A 302 -0.70 -13.84 13.23
C LYS A 302 0.56 -14.59 12.83
N GLY A 303 1.10 -15.39 13.75
CA GLY A 303 2.39 -16.06 13.58
C GLY A 303 3.60 -15.25 14.09
N PHE A 304 3.44 -13.95 14.37
CA PHE A 304 4.47 -13.17 15.04
C PHE A 304 4.38 -13.39 16.56
N ASP A 305 5.53 -13.49 17.21
CA ASP A 305 5.68 -13.63 18.66
C ASP A 305 5.62 -12.26 19.36
N LEU A 306 4.55 -11.50 19.12
CA LEU A 306 4.47 -10.12 19.60
C LEU A 306 4.57 -10.02 21.13
N GLY A 307 5.47 -9.14 21.60
CA GLY A 307 5.63 -8.76 23.00
C GLY A 307 4.48 -7.90 23.51
N VAL A 308 4.47 -7.61 24.81
CA VAL A 308 3.41 -6.81 25.44
C VAL A 308 3.36 -5.40 24.86
N LYS A 309 4.52 -4.73 24.76
CA LYS A 309 4.62 -3.36 24.23
C LYS A 309 4.13 -3.27 22.78
N GLU A 310 4.56 -4.21 21.93
CA GLU A 310 4.12 -4.32 20.52
C GLU A 310 2.59 -4.49 20.43
N LYS A 311 2.02 -5.44 21.18
CA LYS A 311 0.56 -5.67 21.21
C LYS A 311 -0.21 -4.43 21.67
N THR A 312 0.27 -3.75 22.71
CA THR A 312 -0.36 -2.54 23.25
C THR A 312 -0.32 -1.39 22.26
N LEU A 313 0.79 -1.18 21.55
CA LEU A 313 0.91 -0.10 20.56
C LEU A 313 0.10 -0.41 19.31
N PHE A 314 0.29 -1.60 18.71
CA PHE A 314 -0.35 -1.95 17.45
C PHE A 314 -1.86 -2.12 17.59
N GLY A 315 -2.35 -2.47 18.78
CA GLY A 315 -3.79 -2.55 19.07
C GLY A 315 -4.50 -1.19 19.18
N GLN A 316 -3.78 -0.07 19.18
CA GLN A 316 -4.38 1.28 19.25
C GLN A 316 -4.66 1.88 17.87
N PHE A 317 -4.08 1.32 16.80
CA PHE A 317 -4.24 1.88 15.47
C PHE A 317 -5.67 1.73 14.96
N ASN A 318 -6.20 2.83 14.43
CA ASN A 318 -7.36 2.86 13.54
C ASN A 318 -6.86 2.94 12.10
N ASN A 319 -7.68 2.50 11.15
CA ASN A 319 -7.34 2.55 9.73
C ASN A 319 -8.58 2.77 8.86
N LEU A 320 -8.30 3.12 7.60
CA LEU A 320 -9.28 3.13 6.52
C LEU A 320 -9.01 1.95 5.57
N PHE A 321 -9.91 1.80 4.61
CA PHE A 321 -9.80 0.82 3.53
C PHE A 321 -9.83 1.57 2.19
N PHE A 322 -8.71 1.53 1.47
CA PHE A 322 -8.49 2.28 0.25
C PHE A 322 -8.29 1.33 -0.92
N TYR A 323 -9.10 1.52 -1.95
CA TYR A 323 -9.15 0.66 -3.13
C TYR A 323 -8.93 1.48 -4.38
N THR A 324 -8.28 0.86 -5.36
CA THR A 324 -8.03 1.46 -6.67
C THR A 324 -8.50 0.51 -7.76
N ALA A 325 -9.05 1.02 -8.86
CA ALA A 325 -9.40 0.20 -10.01
C ALA A 325 -9.01 0.86 -11.32
N LEU A 326 -8.42 0.07 -12.24
CA LEU A 326 -8.32 0.45 -13.64
C LEU A 326 -9.58 -0.02 -14.36
N VAL A 327 -10.32 0.93 -14.91
CA VAL A 327 -11.58 0.69 -15.62
C VAL A 327 -11.51 1.22 -17.04
N ARG A 328 -12.12 0.49 -17.97
CA ARG A 328 -12.38 0.96 -19.33
C ARG A 328 -13.82 1.47 -19.42
N ILE A 329 -13.98 2.72 -19.83
CA ILE A 329 -15.26 3.41 -19.98
C ILE A 329 -15.32 4.04 -21.37
N LYS A 330 -16.09 3.42 -22.27
CA LYS A 330 -16.20 3.87 -23.66
C LYS A 330 -17.07 5.11 -23.77
N GLY A 331 -16.62 6.12 -24.50
CA GLY A 331 -17.40 7.35 -24.77
C GLY A 331 -17.31 8.43 -23.69
N LEU A 332 -16.71 8.15 -22.52
CA LEU A 332 -16.43 9.18 -21.52
C LEU A 332 -15.19 10.00 -21.96
N PRO A 333 -15.16 11.34 -21.81
CA PRO A 333 -14.05 12.16 -22.28
C PRO A 333 -12.70 11.78 -21.65
N ASP A 334 -11.68 11.54 -22.49
CA ASP A 334 -10.37 11.03 -22.05
C ASP A 334 -9.69 11.93 -21.02
N ARG A 335 -9.70 13.26 -21.20
CA ARG A 335 -8.96 14.24 -20.38
C ARG A 335 -9.81 14.95 -19.32
N MET A 336 -10.75 14.21 -18.73
CA MET A 336 -11.58 14.67 -17.61
C MET A 336 -11.36 13.81 -16.37
N CYS A 337 -11.17 14.49 -15.25
CA CYS A 337 -11.17 13.94 -13.90
C CYS A 337 -12.49 14.31 -13.21
N TYR A 338 -13.18 13.33 -12.64
CA TYR A 338 -14.42 13.56 -11.88
C TYR A 338 -14.15 13.32 -10.41
N MET A 339 -14.40 14.31 -9.57
CA MET A 339 -14.07 14.23 -8.14
C MET A 339 -15.33 14.43 -7.30
N ASN A 340 -15.55 13.52 -6.37
CA ASN A 340 -16.72 13.49 -5.51
C ASN A 340 -16.52 14.39 -4.29
N ARG A 341 -17.46 15.32 -4.08
CA ARG A 341 -17.40 16.31 -3.01
C ARG A 341 -18.76 16.48 -2.33
N GLY A 342 -18.82 16.40 -1.01
CA GLY A 342 -20.06 16.63 -0.28
C GLY A 342 -20.51 18.09 -0.36
N ALA A 343 -21.54 18.43 -1.14
CA ALA A 343 -21.97 19.82 -1.31
C ALA A 343 -22.59 20.46 -0.05
N ASN A 344 -23.02 19.62 0.89
CA ASN A 344 -23.61 20.02 2.17
C ASN A 344 -22.63 19.91 3.34
N ASP A 345 -21.35 19.68 3.07
CA ASP A 345 -20.29 19.57 4.07
C ASP A 345 -19.32 20.76 3.92
N SER A 346 -19.00 21.44 5.02
CA SER A 346 -18.14 22.64 4.98
C SER A 346 -16.71 22.35 4.54
N PHE A 347 -16.27 21.10 4.66
CA PHE A 347 -14.97 20.62 4.21
C PHE A 347 -15.06 19.77 2.93
N LEU A 348 -16.23 19.75 2.30
CA LEU A 348 -16.52 19.04 1.04
C LEU A 348 -16.31 17.51 1.12
N ILE A 349 -16.39 16.93 2.33
CA ILE A 349 -16.17 15.50 2.54
C ILE A 349 -17.31 14.69 1.91
N PRO A 350 -17.02 13.75 0.97
CA PRO A 350 -18.06 12.88 0.43
C PRO A 350 -18.50 11.85 1.47
N ARG A 351 -19.75 11.36 1.34
CA ARG A 351 -20.27 10.30 2.22
C ARG A 351 -19.61 8.96 1.87
N LEU A 352 -18.96 8.33 2.85
CA LEU A 352 -18.32 7.02 2.68
C LEU A 352 -19.28 5.85 3.02
N PRO A 353 -19.09 4.65 2.42
CA PRO A 353 -18.10 4.34 1.39
C PRO A 353 -18.49 4.95 0.03
N SER A 354 -17.50 5.44 -0.72
CA SER A 354 -17.73 6.03 -2.05
C SER A 354 -16.44 6.16 -2.86
N MET A 355 -16.59 6.29 -4.18
CA MET A 355 -15.55 6.72 -5.11
C MET A 355 -15.19 8.17 -4.79
N LEU A 356 -13.92 8.39 -4.46
CA LEU A 356 -13.38 9.73 -4.23
C LEU A 356 -13.14 10.45 -5.56
N VAL A 357 -12.58 9.73 -6.54
CA VAL A 357 -12.19 10.32 -7.81
C VAL A 357 -12.11 9.27 -8.91
N LEU A 358 -12.48 9.67 -10.12
CA LEU A 358 -12.26 8.95 -11.37
C LEU A 358 -11.28 9.75 -12.23
N LYS A 359 -10.01 9.35 -12.21
CA LYS A 359 -8.88 10.03 -12.86
C LYS A 359 -8.72 9.57 -14.31
N PRO A 360 -8.36 10.46 -15.23
CA PRO A 360 -7.95 10.07 -16.58
C PRO A 360 -6.60 9.35 -16.56
N THR A 361 -6.37 8.52 -17.57
CA THR A 361 -5.04 8.01 -17.91
C THR A 361 -4.59 8.57 -19.24
N GLU A 362 -3.35 8.31 -19.66
CA GLU A 362 -2.89 8.67 -21.00
C GLU A 362 -3.39 7.72 -22.10
N ALA A 363 -4.04 6.62 -21.74
CA ALA A 363 -4.69 5.73 -22.67
C ALA A 363 -6.18 6.11 -22.80
N SER A 364 -6.64 6.17 -24.06
CA SER A 364 -8.05 6.46 -24.35
C SER A 364 -8.97 5.42 -23.70
N GLU A 365 -10.15 5.86 -23.25
CA GLU A 365 -11.16 5.08 -22.54
C GLU A 365 -10.74 4.53 -21.16
N LEU A 366 -9.46 4.59 -20.79
CA LEU A 366 -8.98 4.05 -19.51
C LEU A 366 -8.97 5.13 -18.43
N LYS A 367 -9.56 4.78 -17.28
CA LYS A 367 -9.67 5.63 -16.09
C LYS A 367 -9.21 4.87 -14.85
N VAL A 368 -8.71 5.60 -13.85
CA VAL A 368 -8.41 5.05 -12.53
C VAL A 368 -9.42 5.57 -11.52
N ALA A 369 -10.18 4.66 -10.90
CA ALA A 369 -11.11 4.95 -9.82
C ALA A 369 -10.42 4.74 -8.47
N ASN A 370 -10.50 5.72 -7.58
CA ASN A 370 -10.11 5.59 -6.18
C ASN A 370 -11.37 5.52 -5.31
N TYR A 371 -11.45 4.54 -4.42
CA TYR A 371 -12.62 4.28 -3.60
C TYR A 371 -12.20 4.09 -2.14
N LEU A 372 -12.95 4.69 -1.22
CA LEU A 372 -12.62 4.70 0.19
C LEU A 372 -13.78 4.18 1.04
N SER A 373 -13.44 3.43 2.08
CA SER A 373 -14.40 2.89 3.04
C SER A 373 -13.84 2.93 4.46
N THR A 374 -14.72 3.07 5.45
CA THR A 374 -14.40 2.96 6.89
C THR A 374 -14.43 1.51 7.39
N LYS A 375 -14.83 0.56 6.53
CA LYS A 375 -14.85 -0.88 6.81
C LYS A 375 -14.31 -1.67 5.63
N ALA A 376 -13.80 -2.87 5.89
CA ALA A 376 -13.38 -3.78 4.84
C ALA A 376 -14.57 -4.11 3.91
N LEU A 377 -14.32 -4.09 2.61
CA LEU A 377 -15.25 -4.49 1.56
C LEU A 377 -14.62 -5.59 0.72
N SER A 378 -15.46 -6.52 0.24
CA SER A 378 -15.08 -7.46 -0.79
C SER A 378 -14.87 -6.77 -2.14
N GLU A 379 -14.13 -7.41 -3.05
CA GLU A 379 -13.93 -6.89 -4.41
C GLU A 379 -15.26 -6.59 -5.13
N GLU A 380 -16.26 -7.45 -4.94
CA GLU A 380 -17.59 -7.27 -5.55
C GLU A 380 -18.32 -6.04 -4.97
N GLU A 381 -18.29 -5.84 -3.65
CA GLU A 381 -18.86 -4.64 -3.02
C GLU A 381 -18.19 -3.36 -3.51
N VAL A 382 -16.86 -3.38 -3.71
CA VAL A 382 -16.12 -2.24 -4.28
C VAL A 382 -16.55 -1.96 -5.73
N LYS A 383 -16.65 -2.99 -6.58
CA LYS A 383 -17.11 -2.84 -7.97
C LYS A 383 -18.51 -2.27 -8.03
N GLN A 384 -19.44 -2.81 -7.25
CA GLN A 384 -20.83 -2.34 -7.21
C GLN A 384 -20.92 -0.89 -6.71
N GLY A 385 -20.13 -0.53 -5.69
CA GLY A 385 -20.03 0.85 -5.21
C GLY A 385 -19.50 1.81 -6.27
N MET A 386 -18.42 1.44 -6.97
CA MET A 386 -17.88 2.26 -8.07
C MET A 386 -18.87 2.41 -9.24
N LEU A 387 -19.57 1.34 -9.62
CA LEU A 387 -20.61 1.40 -10.66
C LEU A 387 -21.76 2.32 -10.26
N HIS A 388 -22.25 2.19 -9.01
CA HIS A 388 -23.27 3.08 -8.45
C HIS A 388 -22.84 4.55 -8.53
N ASP A 389 -21.60 4.86 -8.15
CA ASP A 389 -21.09 6.23 -8.14
C ASP A 389 -20.85 6.79 -9.56
N MET A 390 -20.53 5.92 -10.53
CA MET A 390 -20.42 6.29 -11.95
C MET A 390 -21.77 6.67 -12.59
N GLU A 391 -22.90 6.22 -12.05
CA GLU A 391 -24.23 6.72 -12.47
C GLU A 391 -24.38 8.23 -12.27
N SER A 392 -23.73 8.78 -11.25
CA SER A 392 -23.74 10.21 -11.01
C SER A 392 -22.94 10.97 -12.05
N ILE A 393 -21.88 10.36 -12.60
CA ILE A 393 -21.13 10.90 -13.74
C ILE A 393 -21.97 10.83 -15.02
N ARG A 394 -22.67 9.70 -15.28
CA ARG A 394 -23.63 9.59 -16.41
C ARG A 394 -24.65 10.73 -16.39
N ARG A 395 -25.31 10.91 -15.23
CA ARG A 395 -26.30 11.98 -15.02
C ARG A 395 -25.72 13.39 -15.18
N ARG A 396 -24.55 13.66 -14.62
CA ARG A 396 -23.92 14.99 -14.68
C ARG A 396 -23.46 15.36 -16.09
N THR A 397 -22.93 14.40 -16.82
CA THR A 397 -22.36 14.64 -18.14
C THR A 397 -23.38 14.55 -19.26
N GLU A 398 -24.56 13.98 -18.99
CA GLU A 398 -25.56 13.60 -20.00
C GLU A 398 -24.98 12.64 -21.07
N ILE A 399 -23.93 11.90 -20.72
CA ILE A 399 -23.29 10.91 -21.58
C ILE A 399 -23.77 9.52 -21.18
N ASP A 400 -24.43 8.84 -22.12
CA ASP A 400 -24.81 7.44 -21.99
C ASP A 400 -23.65 6.55 -22.45
N PHE A 401 -22.83 6.10 -21.50
CA PHE A 401 -21.73 5.16 -21.75
C PHE A 401 -22.11 3.74 -21.28
N PRO A 402 -21.70 2.67 -21.99
CA PRO A 402 -21.97 1.29 -21.58
C PRO A 402 -21.31 0.96 -20.25
N ASP A 403 -21.70 -0.16 -19.64
CA ASP A 403 -21.14 -0.56 -18.34
C ASP A 403 -19.60 -0.67 -18.37
N PRO A 404 -18.91 0.00 -17.42
CA PRO A 404 -17.48 -0.05 -17.28
C PRO A 404 -16.93 -1.48 -17.16
N GLU A 405 -15.84 -1.75 -17.87
CA GLU A 405 -15.08 -3.00 -17.73
C GLU A 405 -13.93 -2.80 -16.73
N PHE A 406 -13.94 -3.57 -15.64
CA PHE A 406 -12.86 -3.58 -14.67
C PHE A 406 -11.69 -4.43 -15.19
N LEU A 407 -10.56 -3.77 -15.47
CA LEU A 407 -9.34 -4.44 -15.97
C LEU A 407 -8.42 -4.91 -14.84
N ALA A 408 -8.38 -4.16 -13.74
CA ALA A 408 -7.61 -4.51 -12.55
C ALA A 408 -8.17 -3.78 -11.31
N ILE A 409 -8.00 -4.39 -10.14
CA ILE A 409 -8.32 -3.80 -8.84
C ILE A 409 -7.12 -3.99 -7.91
N GLY A 410 -6.89 -3.00 -7.04
CA GLY A 410 -5.87 -3.00 -6.01
C GLY A 410 -6.50 -2.69 -4.66
N ASP A 411 -6.17 -3.49 -3.66
CA ASP A 411 -6.45 -3.22 -2.26
C ASP A 411 -5.17 -2.69 -1.59
N HIS A 412 -5.25 -1.46 -1.07
CA HIS A 412 -4.16 -0.77 -0.39
C HIS A 412 -4.35 -0.74 1.12
N SER A 413 -5.28 -1.56 1.63
CA SER A 413 -5.66 -1.63 3.04
C SER A 413 -4.72 -2.51 3.87
N PRO A 414 -4.58 -2.26 5.19
CA PRO A 414 -5.09 -1.09 5.90
C PRO A 414 -4.44 0.19 5.36
N TYR A 415 -5.19 1.28 5.28
CA TYR A 415 -4.69 2.57 4.78
C TYR A 415 -4.71 3.59 5.92
N GLN A 416 -3.69 4.45 5.95
CA GLN A 416 -3.51 5.51 6.95
C GLN A 416 -3.74 5.06 8.41
N LEU A 417 -2.73 4.41 9.02
CA LEU A 417 -2.82 4.06 10.43
C LEU A 417 -2.73 5.31 11.32
N THR A 418 -3.71 5.48 12.21
CA THR A 418 -3.81 6.64 13.10
C THR A 418 -4.15 6.26 14.53
N VAL A 419 -3.82 7.14 15.47
CA VAL A 419 -4.23 7.08 16.87
C VAL A 419 -4.89 8.40 17.28
N PRO A 420 -5.76 8.42 18.30
CA PRO A 420 -6.38 9.67 18.76
C PRO A 420 -5.36 10.65 19.33
N ALA A 421 -5.70 11.94 19.30
CA ALA A 421 -4.87 13.03 19.84
C ALA A 421 -4.33 12.76 21.25
N GLU A 422 -5.17 12.19 22.12
CA GLU A 422 -4.79 11.86 23.50
C GLU A 422 -3.67 10.81 23.57
N ALA A 423 -3.67 9.80 22.69
CA ALA A 423 -2.59 8.83 22.62
C ALA A 423 -1.28 9.49 22.15
N ILE A 424 -1.37 10.41 21.19
CA ILE A 424 -0.22 11.19 20.70
C ILE A 424 0.37 12.03 21.84
N LYS A 425 -0.46 12.80 22.56
CA LYS A 425 -0.07 13.60 23.73
C LYS A 425 0.59 12.75 24.82
N ASN A 426 0.10 11.54 25.03
CA ASN A 426 0.64 10.59 26.01
C ASN A 426 1.87 9.81 25.52
N GLY A 427 2.48 10.22 24.40
CA GLY A 427 3.78 9.71 23.96
C GLY A 427 3.70 8.44 23.11
N PHE A 428 2.57 8.14 22.47
CA PHE A 428 2.43 6.97 21.59
C PHE A 428 3.59 6.83 20.59
N TYR A 429 3.92 7.90 19.86
CA TYR A 429 4.97 7.87 18.85
C TYR A 429 6.39 7.78 19.45
N ARG A 430 6.61 8.30 20.66
CA ARG A 430 7.86 8.08 21.39
C ARG A 430 8.04 6.60 21.72
N GLU A 431 6.99 5.94 22.21
CA GLU A 431 7.02 4.51 22.52
C GLU A 431 7.11 3.64 21.25
N LEU A 432 6.48 4.06 20.16
CA LEU A 432 6.57 3.40 18.85
C LEU A 432 8.01 3.48 18.29
N ASN A 433 8.66 4.64 18.38
CA ASN A 433 10.05 4.81 17.94
C ASN A 433 11.03 4.04 18.84
N ALA A 434 10.71 3.89 20.13
CA ALA A 434 11.50 3.10 21.05
C ALA A 434 11.54 1.60 20.72
N LEU A 435 10.67 1.09 19.83
CA LEU A 435 10.73 -0.30 19.35
C LEU A 435 11.94 -0.58 18.46
N GLN A 436 12.62 0.44 17.91
CA GLN A 436 13.74 0.24 16.98
C GLN A 436 14.92 -0.47 17.66
N GLY A 437 15.11 -1.74 17.33
CA GLY A 437 16.14 -2.62 17.87
C GLY A 437 15.67 -3.52 19.02
N GLU A 438 14.46 -3.33 19.54
CA GLU A 438 13.90 -4.25 20.53
C GLU A 438 13.81 -5.66 19.94
N ARG A 439 14.38 -6.65 20.64
CA ARG A 439 14.41 -8.05 20.20
C ARG A 439 14.94 -8.20 18.76
N ARG A 440 16.00 -7.44 18.42
CA ARG A 440 16.64 -7.41 17.09
C ARG A 440 15.68 -7.05 15.95
N THR A 441 14.59 -6.34 16.25
CA THR A 441 13.55 -5.99 15.30
C THR A 441 13.54 -4.50 15.01
N PHE A 442 13.43 -4.15 13.74
CA PHE A 442 13.37 -2.79 13.25
C PHE A 442 12.13 -2.61 12.39
N TYR A 443 11.47 -1.46 12.52
CA TYR A 443 10.18 -1.22 11.88
C TYR A 443 10.26 -0.08 10.88
N THR A 444 9.54 -0.19 9.78
CA THR A 444 9.42 0.84 8.75
C THR A 444 8.06 0.74 8.04
N ALA A 445 7.92 1.33 6.85
CA ALA A 445 6.70 1.54 6.07
C ALA A 445 5.88 2.76 6.51
N ALA A 446 4.74 2.97 5.83
CA ALA A 446 3.88 4.13 6.02
C ALA A 446 3.43 4.35 7.48
N THR A 447 3.43 3.32 8.32
CA THR A 447 3.10 3.43 9.76
C THR A 447 4.06 4.30 10.55
N TRP A 448 5.35 4.29 10.19
CA TRP A 448 6.38 5.16 10.78
C TRP A 448 6.55 6.48 10.01
N GLU A 449 5.75 6.69 8.96
CA GLU A 449 5.81 7.84 8.07
C GLU A 449 4.39 8.27 7.66
N SER A 450 4.19 8.64 6.40
CA SER A 450 2.91 8.80 5.73
C SER A 450 2.90 7.94 4.45
N HIS A 451 1.76 7.89 3.76
CA HIS A 451 1.63 7.19 2.46
C HIS A 451 2.31 7.96 1.32
N SER A 452 3.62 8.17 1.43
CA SER A 452 4.47 8.78 0.41
C SER A 452 5.74 7.96 0.21
N THR A 453 5.90 7.38 -0.99
CA THR A 453 7.00 6.45 -1.27
C THR A 453 8.39 7.05 -1.02
N PRO A 454 8.71 8.28 -1.45
CA PRO A 454 10.04 8.84 -1.21
C PRO A 454 10.35 9.07 0.27
N GLN A 455 9.40 9.58 1.06
CA GLN A 455 9.58 9.76 2.51
C GLN A 455 9.71 8.41 3.22
N ILE A 456 8.95 7.38 2.79
CA ILE A 456 9.12 6.02 3.32
C ILE A 456 10.56 5.51 3.07
N TRP A 457 11.13 5.78 1.89
CA TRP A 457 12.53 5.43 1.61
C TRP A 457 13.50 6.23 2.48
N GLU A 458 13.28 7.52 2.70
CA GLU A 458 14.13 8.33 3.58
C GLU A 458 14.07 7.85 5.03
N PHE A 459 12.87 7.57 5.54
CA PHE A 459 12.72 6.99 6.88
C PHE A 459 13.43 5.64 6.97
N THR A 460 13.28 4.79 5.94
CA THR A 460 13.96 3.49 5.89
C THR A 460 15.47 3.65 5.91
N GLU A 461 16.05 4.55 5.10
CA GLU A 461 17.49 4.84 5.13
C GLU A 461 17.94 5.30 6.53
N GLN A 462 17.20 6.23 7.14
CA GLN A 462 17.53 6.72 8.48
C GLN A 462 17.47 5.60 9.53
N MET A 463 16.44 4.75 9.49
CA MET A 463 16.31 3.61 10.38
C MET A 463 17.51 2.65 10.21
N LEU A 464 17.89 2.34 8.98
CA LEU A 464 19.02 1.46 8.69
C LEU A 464 20.34 2.03 9.24
N GLN A 465 20.64 3.30 8.96
CA GLN A 465 21.88 3.95 9.39
C GLN A 465 21.95 4.18 10.89
N ASN A 466 20.84 4.62 11.49
CA ASN A 466 20.85 5.06 12.89
C ASN A 466 20.71 3.92 13.88
N HIS A 467 20.06 2.81 13.48
CA HIS A 467 19.72 1.71 14.36
C HIS A 467 20.29 0.38 13.86
N LEU A 468 19.82 -0.14 12.72
CA LEU A 468 20.10 -1.52 12.31
C LEU A 468 21.59 -1.77 12.02
N LEU A 469 22.26 -0.91 11.27
CA LEU A 469 23.67 -1.14 10.92
C LEU A 469 24.61 -1.05 12.12
N LYS A 470 24.21 -0.34 13.18
CA LYS A 470 24.98 -0.26 14.43
C LYS A 470 24.84 -1.52 15.28
N SER A 471 23.82 -2.34 15.05
CA SER A 471 23.62 -3.60 15.76
C SER A 471 24.21 -4.83 15.05
N LEU A 472 24.66 -4.68 13.80
CA LEU A 472 25.12 -5.79 12.93
C LEU A 472 26.63 -6.04 12.92
#